data_AF-A0A842PI07-F1
#
_entry.id   AF-A0A842PI07-F1
#
_cell.length_a   1.000
_cell.length_b   1.000
_cell.length_c   1.000
_cell.angle_alpha   90.00
_cell.angle_beta   90.00
_cell.angle_gamma   90.00
#
_symmetry.space_group_name_H-M   'P 1'
#
loop_
_entity.id
_entity.type
_entity.pdbx_description
1 polymer ?
#
loop_
_entity_poly.entity_id
_entity_poly.type
_entity_poly.pdbx_seq_one_letter_code
_entity_poly.pdbx_strand_id
1 'polypeptide(L)'
;MRVTNTKATAAELTATEKRVLLALKEEKKECDQRSLSEKTGINEDAVMQTAFMLAQKGLCEIKEEKKFYYRLTEEGEEYAGKGLPERRALDFLMDEKEATVEDLKNEFGVRGNIAINWLLKKKWARIEIRERGRSLIPASIVQDGLSSGVDEEILKIVNKGETEREILVSQVKLKEGEINGFLTQLISRNLLETYSSVERKIMLTEAGKEVLSQGISIEEEIAQLTPELLRTGSWKGRKFKRYDVNLPSKETFPAKIHPYQRILDRMRRIFTEMGFTEIKGELVQSAFWNFDALFVPQDHPARDMQDTFYLATRKPIEASEGLIRNVKQMHEHGGSLNSTGWGGEWRKELGEELLLRTHTTAITLSYLASHPEPPVKVFCIDRVYRRETIDATHIPEFDQLEGIVMDRSVTFSNLLGLLATFYKKMGFPSIRFRPGYFPYTEPSVEVEVYMPERGWLELGGAGVFREEVTNPIGVKYPVLAWGLGIGRLAMISLGLTDIRDLYESDMDWLRKARVF
;
A
#
# COMPACT_ATOMS: atom_id res chain seq x y z
N MET A 1 -19.77 6.98 29.20
CA MET A 1 -19.36 6.47 30.53
C MET A 1 -19.27 7.69 31.46
N ARG A 2 -20.10 7.78 32.51
CA ARG A 2 -20.07 8.91 33.45
C ARG A 2 -18.77 8.82 34.26
N VAL A 3 -17.86 9.76 34.05
CA VAL A 3 -16.65 9.91 34.88
C VAL A 3 -17.11 10.39 36.25
N THR A 4 -17.13 9.51 37.24
CA THR A 4 -17.29 9.91 38.64
C THR A 4 -16.07 10.73 39.03
N ASN A 5 -16.29 12.01 39.27
CA ASN A 5 -15.26 12.98 39.64
C ASN A 5 -14.86 12.73 41.10
N THR A 6 -14.06 11.70 41.36
CA THR A 6 -13.40 11.48 42.65
C THR A 6 -12.36 12.58 42.85
N LYS A 7 -12.56 13.45 43.85
CA LYS A 7 -11.57 14.48 44.24
C LYS A 7 -10.23 13.79 44.54
N ALA A 8 -9.23 13.98 43.68
CA ALA A 8 -7.88 13.47 43.91
C ALA A 8 -7.30 14.09 45.19
N THR A 9 -6.72 13.25 46.05
CA THR A 9 -6.11 13.70 47.32
C THR A 9 -4.61 13.95 47.17
N ALA A 10 -4.01 14.80 48.01
CA ALA A 10 -2.56 15.11 47.96
C ALA A 10 -1.64 13.87 48.04
N ALA A 11 -2.16 12.75 48.57
CA ALA A 11 -1.47 11.48 48.69
C ALA A 11 -1.37 10.68 47.38
N GLU A 12 -2.20 10.97 46.38
CA GLU A 12 -2.28 10.26 45.08
C GLU A 12 -1.44 10.94 43.98
N LEU A 13 -0.70 11.99 44.35
CA LEU A 13 0.16 12.74 43.45
C LEU A 13 1.60 12.23 43.51
N THR A 14 2.16 11.97 42.34
CA THR A 14 3.57 11.66 42.16
C THR A 14 4.46 12.84 42.54
N ALA A 15 5.74 12.59 42.83
CA ALA A 15 6.72 13.65 43.14
C ALA A 15 6.80 14.73 42.04
N THR A 16 6.67 14.33 40.77
CA THR A 16 6.66 15.20 39.59
C THR A 16 5.39 16.06 39.53
N GLU A 17 4.22 15.47 39.74
CA GLU A 17 2.93 16.18 39.83
C GLU A 17 2.91 17.20 40.98
N LYS A 18 3.46 16.82 42.13
CA LYS A 18 3.63 17.71 43.29
C LYS A 18 4.51 18.91 42.97
N ARG A 19 5.64 18.71 42.27
CA ARG A 19 6.53 19.79 41.84
C ARG A 19 5.86 20.77 40.87
N VAL A 20 5.16 20.27 39.86
CA VAL A 20 4.44 21.11 38.88
C VAL A 20 3.30 21.88 39.55
N LEU A 21 2.53 21.25 40.44
CA LEU A 21 1.49 21.92 41.24
C LEU A 21 2.05 23.03 42.14
N LEU A 22 3.19 22.81 42.79
CA LEU A 22 3.85 23.82 43.61
C LEU A 22 4.36 25.00 42.76
N ALA A 23 4.94 24.74 41.59
CA ALA A 23 5.38 25.79 40.66
C ALA A 23 4.20 26.64 40.14
N LEU A 24 3.04 26.01 39.89
CA LEU A 24 1.81 26.72 39.53
C LEU A 24 1.26 27.57 40.68
N LYS A 25 1.51 27.22 41.95
CA LYS A 25 1.04 28.00 43.12
C LYS A 25 1.72 29.35 43.23
N GLU A 26 3.00 29.41 42.86
CA GLU A 26 3.81 30.64 42.95
C GLU A 26 3.35 31.69 41.93
N GLU A 27 2.84 31.23 40.79
CA GLU A 27 2.29 32.08 39.74
C GLU A 27 0.79 32.26 39.95
N LYS A 28 0.36 33.42 40.45
CA LYS A 28 -1.06 33.76 40.62
C LYS A 28 -1.83 33.89 39.28
N LYS A 29 -1.23 33.52 38.13
CA LYS A 29 -1.73 33.69 36.75
C LYS A 29 -1.37 32.49 35.84
N GLU A 30 -1.92 32.49 34.62
CA GLU A 30 -1.68 31.49 33.55
C GLU A 30 -0.17 31.34 33.26
N CYS A 31 0.34 30.10 33.23
CA CYS A 31 1.75 29.78 32.96
C CYS A 31 1.91 29.03 31.63
N ASP A 32 3.00 29.26 30.92
CA ASP A 32 3.38 28.44 29.76
C ASP A 32 4.28 27.25 30.16
N GLN A 33 4.43 26.31 29.22
CA GLN A 33 5.23 25.09 29.38
C GLN A 33 6.70 25.40 29.74
N ARG A 34 7.27 26.43 29.13
CA ARG A 34 8.68 26.80 29.28
C ARG A 34 8.98 27.38 30.66
N SER A 35 8.13 28.28 31.16
CA SER A 35 8.26 28.87 32.49
C SER A 35 8.16 27.82 33.60
N LEU A 36 7.30 26.81 33.43
CA LEU A 36 7.18 25.70 34.37
C LEU A 36 8.38 24.75 34.31
N SER A 37 8.95 24.51 33.13
CA SER A 37 10.19 23.74 32.94
C SER A 37 11.36 24.39 33.70
N GLU A 38 11.57 25.69 33.52
CA GLU A 38 12.65 26.44 34.18
C GLU A 38 12.54 26.42 35.71
N LYS A 39 11.32 26.53 36.27
CA LYS A 39 11.11 26.51 37.73
C LYS A 39 11.20 25.13 38.35
N THR A 40 10.72 24.11 37.65
CA THR A 40 10.68 22.75 38.20
C THR A 40 11.97 21.96 37.95
N GLY A 41 12.81 22.42 37.01
CA GLY A 41 13.97 21.68 36.53
C GLY A 41 13.61 20.41 35.75
N ILE A 42 12.35 20.30 35.31
CA ILE A 42 11.82 19.17 34.54
C ILE A 42 11.81 19.59 33.07
N ASN A 43 12.20 18.70 32.16
CA ASN A 43 12.11 18.97 30.72
C ASN A 43 10.68 19.33 30.29
N GLU A 44 10.55 20.24 29.33
CA GLU A 44 9.29 20.77 28.81
C GLU A 44 8.25 19.69 28.48
N ASP A 45 8.63 18.58 27.83
CA ASP A 45 7.70 17.52 27.46
C ASP A 45 7.14 16.79 28.69
N ALA A 46 8.01 16.54 29.67
CA ALA A 46 7.63 15.91 30.93
C ALA A 46 6.75 16.84 31.79
N VAL A 47 6.96 18.16 31.73
CA VAL A 47 6.06 19.15 32.34
C VAL A 47 4.67 19.08 31.71
N MET A 48 4.57 19.03 30.38
CA MET A 48 3.28 18.92 29.70
C MET A 48 2.56 17.62 30.00
N GLN A 49 3.26 16.49 29.96
CA GLN A 49 2.67 15.20 30.32
C GLN A 49 2.13 15.23 31.76
N THR A 50 2.88 15.85 32.67
CA THR A 50 2.47 16.04 34.07
C THR A 50 1.26 16.97 34.18
N ALA A 51 1.22 18.07 33.45
CA ALA A 51 0.07 18.98 33.40
C ALA A 51 -1.19 18.28 32.86
N PHE A 52 -1.09 17.42 31.85
CA PHE A 52 -2.23 16.63 31.37
C PHE A 52 -2.75 15.65 32.43
N MET A 53 -1.86 14.98 33.16
CA MET A 53 -2.25 14.09 34.27
C MET A 53 -2.94 14.87 35.39
N LEU A 54 -2.43 16.05 35.75
CA LEU A 54 -3.04 16.95 36.71
C LEU A 54 -4.42 17.47 36.24
N ALA A 55 -4.57 17.75 34.95
CA ALA A 55 -5.84 18.18 34.36
C ALA A 55 -6.88 17.06 34.36
N GLN A 56 -6.50 15.82 34.05
CA GLN A 56 -7.39 14.66 34.19
C GLN A 56 -7.85 14.45 35.64
N LYS A 57 -6.99 14.77 36.61
CA LYS A 57 -7.32 14.76 38.05
C LYS A 57 -8.12 16.01 38.49
N GLY A 58 -8.41 16.95 37.58
CA GLY A 58 -9.16 18.18 37.85
C GLY A 58 -8.40 19.24 38.63
N LEU A 59 -7.07 19.13 38.77
CA LEU A 59 -6.25 20.01 39.62
C LEU A 59 -5.64 21.20 38.87
N CYS A 60 -5.56 21.12 37.54
CA CYS A 60 -5.24 22.26 36.68
C CYS A 60 -6.11 22.23 35.41
N GLU A 61 -6.17 23.35 34.71
CA GLU A 61 -6.83 23.50 33.43
C GLU A 61 -5.79 23.89 32.38
N ILE A 62 -5.91 23.33 31.18
CA ILE A 62 -5.03 23.62 30.05
C ILE A 62 -5.88 24.31 28.99
N LYS A 63 -5.57 25.57 28.68
CA LYS A 63 -6.12 26.27 27.53
C LYS A 63 -5.16 26.15 26.37
N GLU A 64 -5.65 25.65 25.24
CA GLU A 64 -4.89 25.56 24.00
C GLU A 64 -5.31 26.68 23.05
N GLU A 65 -4.33 27.42 22.54
CA GLU A 65 -4.53 28.46 21.54
C GLU A 65 -3.72 28.08 20.30
N LYS A 66 -4.41 27.84 19.19
CA LYS A 66 -3.80 27.41 17.94
C LYS A 66 -3.48 28.63 17.08
N LYS A 67 -2.19 28.91 16.91
CA LYS A 67 -1.68 29.98 16.04
C LYS A 67 -1.20 29.41 14.71
N PHE A 68 -1.41 30.17 13.64
CA PHE A 68 -0.99 29.78 12.29
C PHE A 68 0.14 30.69 11.82
N TYR A 69 1.19 30.06 11.29
CA TYR A 69 2.35 30.74 10.75
C TYR A 69 2.49 30.40 9.28
N TYR A 70 3.07 31.34 8.54
CA TYR A 70 3.41 31.19 7.14
C TYR A 70 4.90 31.42 6.94
N ARG A 71 5.53 30.56 6.14
CA ARG A 71 6.92 30.68 5.68
C ARG A 71 7.01 30.47 4.18
N LEU A 72 8.02 31.03 3.55
CA LEU A 72 8.29 30.80 2.13
C LEU A 72 8.90 29.41 1.91
N THR A 73 8.58 28.80 0.77
CA THR A 73 9.35 27.68 0.22
C THR A 73 10.59 28.19 -0.50
N GLU A 74 11.51 27.32 -0.90
CA GLU A 74 12.66 27.69 -1.75
C GLU A 74 12.22 28.42 -3.04
N GLU A 75 11.13 27.98 -3.67
CA GLU A 75 10.55 28.64 -4.84
C GLU A 75 9.88 29.99 -4.50
N GLY A 76 9.24 30.07 -3.33
CA GLY A 76 8.66 31.31 -2.80
C GLY A 76 9.70 32.38 -2.50
N GLU A 77 10.86 32.01 -1.94
CA GLU A 77 12.00 32.91 -1.71
C GLU A 77 12.58 33.43 -3.02
N GLU A 78 12.76 32.55 -4.02
CA GLU A 78 13.23 32.94 -5.35
C GLU A 78 12.30 33.99 -5.95
N TYR A 79 10.97 33.80 -5.87
CA TYR A 79 10.00 34.72 -6.44
C TYR A 79 9.77 35.98 -5.61
N ALA A 80 9.96 35.93 -4.28
CA ALA A 80 9.96 37.14 -3.45
C ALA A 80 11.13 38.08 -3.80
N GLY A 81 12.29 37.52 -4.19
CA GLY A 81 13.47 38.28 -4.61
C GLY A 81 13.47 38.71 -6.08
N LYS A 82 13.15 37.78 -7.00
CA LYS A 82 13.22 38.02 -8.46
C LYS A 82 11.89 38.46 -9.09
N GLY A 83 10.80 38.46 -8.33
CA GLY A 83 9.45 38.67 -8.83
C GLY A 83 8.78 37.40 -9.34
N LEU A 84 7.45 37.38 -9.26
CA LEU A 84 6.62 36.27 -9.74
C LEU A 84 6.80 36.05 -11.26
N PRO A 85 6.67 34.80 -11.76
CA PRO A 85 6.79 34.49 -13.19
C PRO A 85 5.88 35.35 -14.07
N GLU A 86 4.63 35.58 -13.65
CA GLU A 86 3.69 36.45 -14.36
C GLU A 86 4.12 37.92 -14.40
N ARG A 87 4.83 38.42 -13.37
CA ARG A 87 5.34 39.79 -13.33
C ARG A 87 6.52 39.93 -14.29
N ARG A 88 7.46 38.98 -14.26
CA ARG A 88 8.62 38.96 -15.16
C ARG A 88 8.21 38.83 -16.63
N ALA A 89 7.20 38.01 -16.92
CA ALA A 89 6.65 37.89 -18.26
C ALA A 89 5.91 39.17 -18.70
N LEU A 90 5.27 39.89 -17.77
CA LEU A 90 4.67 41.19 -18.05
C LEU A 90 5.73 42.24 -18.37
N ASP A 91 6.79 42.32 -17.57
CA ASP A 91 7.89 43.26 -17.77
C ASP A 91 8.56 43.01 -19.15
N PHE A 92 8.80 41.74 -19.50
CA PHE A 92 9.28 41.36 -20.84
C PHE A 92 8.34 41.78 -21.99
N LEU A 93 7.02 41.61 -21.80
CA LEU A 93 6.02 42.06 -22.78
C LEU A 93 5.96 43.59 -22.93
N MET A 94 6.28 44.34 -21.87
CA MET A 94 6.33 45.80 -21.91
C MET A 94 7.58 46.31 -22.64
N ASP A 95 8.72 45.60 -22.52
CA ASP A 95 9.98 45.96 -23.18
C ASP A 95 9.96 45.66 -24.69
N GLU A 96 9.47 44.49 -25.10
CA GLU A 96 9.47 44.04 -26.52
C GLU A 96 8.28 44.56 -27.35
N LYS A 97 7.35 45.31 -26.72
CA LYS A 97 6.08 45.86 -27.28
C LYS A 97 5.08 44.84 -27.83
N GLU A 98 5.50 43.74 -28.45
CA GLU A 98 4.67 42.59 -28.85
C GLU A 98 5.50 41.28 -28.87
N ALA A 99 5.20 40.34 -27.97
CA ALA A 99 5.81 38.99 -27.98
C ALA A 99 4.75 37.90 -28.22
N THR A 100 5.14 36.82 -28.90
CA THR A 100 4.27 35.67 -29.12
C THR A 100 4.27 34.72 -27.92
N VAL A 101 3.27 33.85 -27.86
CA VAL A 101 3.22 32.74 -26.88
C VAL A 101 4.48 31.87 -26.96
N GLU A 102 5.09 31.73 -28.14
CA GLU A 102 6.27 30.90 -28.34
C GLU A 102 7.55 31.60 -27.86
N ASP A 103 7.65 32.92 -28.04
CA ASP A 103 8.79 33.72 -27.55
C ASP A 103 8.90 33.63 -26.01
N LEU A 104 7.76 33.72 -25.31
CA LEU A 104 7.70 33.57 -23.86
C LEU A 104 8.03 32.14 -23.37
N LYS A 105 7.72 31.11 -24.16
CA LYS A 105 8.13 29.74 -23.82
C LYS A 105 9.63 29.52 -24.04
N ASN A 106 10.19 30.12 -25.07
CA ASN A 106 11.62 30.03 -25.36
C ASN A 106 12.46 30.76 -24.30
N GLU A 107 12.03 31.94 -23.86
CA GLU A 107 12.74 32.74 -22.86
C GLU A 107 12.64 32.15 -21.44
N PHE A 108 11.44 31.71 -21.03
CA PHE A 108 11.19 31.26 -19.65
C PHE A 108 11.15 29.72 -19.50
N GLY A 109 11.38 28.97 -20.58
CA GLY A 109 11.39 27.51 -20.59
C GLY A 109 10.11 26.88 -20.03
N VAL A 110 10.26 25.89 -19.15
CA VAL A 110 9.14 25.20 -18.46
C VAL A 110 8.24 26.19 -17.67
N ARG A 111 8.81 27.30 -17.18
CA ARG A 111 8.10 28.34 -16.42
C ARG A 111 7.28 29.29 -17.31
N GLY A 112 7.51 29.28 -18.63
CA GLY A 112 6.77 30.13 -19.58
C GLY A 112 5.27 29.83 -19.63
N ASN A 113 4.89 28.55 -19.61
CA ASN A 113 3.48 28.15 -19.58
C ASN A 113 2.77 28.61 -18.30
N ILE A 114 3.48 28.58 -17.16
CA ILE A 114 2.94 29.04 -15.87
C ILE A 114 2.69 30.53 -15.92
N ALA A 115 3.68 31.32 -16.38
CA ALA A 115 3.57 32.77 -16.49
C ALA A 115 2.42 33.21 -17.41
N ILE A 116 2.26 32.57 -18.58
CA ILE A 116 1.19 32.86 -19.54
C ILE A 116 -0.20 32.62 -18.94
N ASN A 117 -0.41 31.48 -18.28
CA ASN A 117 -1.70 31.17 -17.65
C ASN A 117 -2.09 32.18 -16.58
N TRP A 118 -1.11 32.64 -15.79
CA TRP A 118 -1.34 33.64 -14.74
C TRP A 118 -1.58 35.05 -15.30
N LEU A 119 -0.86 35.44 -16.35
CA LEU A 119 -1.11 36.70 -17.06
C LEU A 119 -2.57 36.80 -17.55
N LEU A 120 -3.11 35.72 -18.11
CA LEU A 120 -4.50 35.66 -18.58
C LEU A 120 -5.48 35.64 -17.41
N LYS A 121 -5.21 34.85 -16.36
CA LYS A 121 -6.07 34.73 -15.19
C LYS A 121 -6.18 36.05 -14.41
N LYS A 122 -5.08 36.80 -14.30
CA LYS A 122 -5.04 38.15 -13.70
C LYS A 122 -5.51 39.25 -14.65
N LYS A 123 -5.83 38.92 -15.91
CA LYS A 123 -6.22 39.85 -16.98
C LYS A 123 -5.16 40.95 -17.24
N TRP A 124 -3.89 40.63 -17.02
CA TRP A 124 -2.76 41.51 -17.30
C TRP A 124 -2.37 41.50 -18.78
N ALA A 125 -2.71 40.42 -19.50
CA ALA A 125 -2.58 40.33 -20.94
C ALA A 125 -3.80 39.64 -21.57
N ARG A 126 -3.99 39.83 -22.87
CA ARG A 126 -4.98 39.11 -23.69
C ARG A 126 -4.28 38.47 -24.90
N ILE A 127 -4.84 37.37 -25.40
CA ILE A 127 -4.35 36.73 -26.63
C ILE A 127 -5.12 37.28 -27.82
N GLU A 128 -4.40 37.73 -28.85
CA GLU A 128 -4.93 38.02 -30.17
C GLU A 128 -4.23 37.14 -31.21
N ILE A 129 -4.96 36.74 -32.26
CA ILE A 129 -4.39 36.01 -33.39
C ILE A 129 -3.95 37.06 -34.42
N ARG A 130 -2.65 37.10 -34.72
CA ARG A 130 -2.03 38.00 -35.69
C ARG A 130 -1.22 37.20 -36.71
N GLU A 131 -0.64 37.89 -37.71
CA GLU A 131 0.11 37.24 -38.81
C GLU A 131 1.27 36.34 -38.33
N ARG A 132 1.86 36.62 -37.15
CA ARG A 132 2.92 35.81 -36.52
C ARG A 132 2.42 34.71 -35.58
N GLY A 133 1.11 34.47 -35.49
CA GLY A 133 0.49 33.48 -34.61
C GLY A 133 -0.25 34.08 -33.41
N ARG A 134 -0.24 33.38 -32.26
CA ARG A 134 -0.90 33.84 -31.03
C ARG A 134 0.00 34.84 -30.29
N SER A 135 -0.34 36.12 -30.38
CA SER A 135 0.38 37.22 -29.71
C SER A 135 -0.27 37.57 -28.37
N LEU A 136 0.54 37.85 -27.36
CA LEU A 136 0.09 38.34 -26.06
C LEU A 136 0.21 39.87 -26.01
N ILE A 137 -0.89 40.54 -25.69
CA ILE A 137 -0.96 42.01 -25.65
C ILE A 137 -1.28 42.43 -24.21
N PRO A 138 -0.44 43.28 -23.59
CA PRO A 138 -0.74 43.84 -22.27
C PRO A 138 -2.10 44.56 -22.25
N ALA A 139 -2.88 44.34 -21.20
CA ALA A 139 -4.15 45.04 -21.02
C ALA A 139 -3.92 46.53 -20.76
N SER A 140 -4.89 47.38 -21.14
CA SER A 140 -4.81 48.85 -20.95
C SER A 140 -4.58 49.25 -19.49
N ILE A 141 -5.08 48.45 -18.53
CA ILE A 141 -4.87 48.65 -17.09
C ILE A 141 -3.41 48.57 -16.64
N VAL A 142 -2.53 48.01 -17.48
CA VAL A 142 -1.10 47.85 -17.20
C VAL A 142 -0.28 49.03 -17.74
N GLN A 143 -0.78 49.76 -18.74
CA GLN A 143 -0.03 50.85 -19.40
C GLN A 143 0.24 52.05 -18.49
N ASP A 144 -0.52 52.21 -17.39
CA ASP A 144 -0.38 53.30 -16.41
C ASP A 144 0.50 52.94 -15.19
N GLY A 145 1.17 51.79 -15.22
CA GLY A 145 2.08 51.34 -14.15
C GLY A 145 1.36 50.50 -13.09
N LEU A 146 1.47 49.18 -13.21
CA LEU A 146 0.81 48.24 -12.32
C LEU A 146 1.52 48.18 -10.95
N SER A 147 0.83 48.55 -9.87
CA SER A 147 1.31 48.38 -8.49
C SER A 147 1.50 46.91 -8.15
N SER A 148 2.32 46.60 -7.13
CA SER A 148 2.49 45.22 -6.66
C SER A 148 1.14 44.59 -6.30
N GLY A 149 0.93 43.35 -6.76
CA GLY A 149 -0.26 42.58 -6.40
C GLY A 149 -0.26 42.21 -4.92
N VAL A 150 -1.45 41.91 -4.37
CA VAL A 150 -1.63 41.46 -2.98
C VAL A 150 -0.77 40.21 -2.69
N ASP A 151 -0.62 39.33 -3.67
CA ASP A 151 0.23 38.14 -3.57
C ASP A 151 1.72 38.47 -3.53
N GLU A 152 2.18 39.49 -4.26
CA GLU A 152 3.55 40.00 -4.16
C GLU A 152 3.81 40.67 -2.81
N GLU A 153 2.83 41.38 -2.25
CA GLU A 153 2.94 41.99 -0.92
C GLU A 153 3.01 40.94 0.19
N ILE A 154 2.19 39.88 0.11
CA ILE A 154 2.25 38.74 1.04
C ILE A 154 3.64 38.10 0.99
N LEU A 155 4.17 37.81 -0.20
CA LEU A 155 5.50 37.23 -0.35
C LEU A 155 6.58 38.15 0.22
N LYS A 156 6.50 39.47 0.01
CA LYS A 156 7.45 40.45 0.57
C LYS A 156 7.40 40.52 2.10
N ILE A 157 6.22 40.38 2.71
CA ILE A 157 6.07 40.40 4.18
C ILE A 157 6.69 39.13 4.77
N VAL A 158 6.33 37.96 4.24
CA VAL A 158 6.84 36.67 4.73
C VAL A 158 8.34 36.50 4.45
N ASN A 159 8.88 37.15 3.41
CA ASN A 159 10.33 37.15 3.13
C ASN A 159 11.18 37.84 4.22
N LYS A 160 10.57 38.67 5.08
CA LYS A 160 11.27 39.29 6.21
C LYS A 160 11.45 38.35 7.40
N GLY A 161 10.81 37.17 7.36
CA GLY A 161 10.83 36.17 8.41
C GLY A 161 9.45 35.51 8.58
N GLU A 162 9.44 34.39 9.27
CA GLU A 162 8.21 33.66 9.59
C GLU A 162 7.17 34.60 10.21
N THR A 163 5.97 34.61 9.64
CA THR A 163 4.95 35.61 9.99
C THR A 163 3.67 34.92 10.48
N GLU A 164 3.19 35.34 11.64
CA GLU A 164 1.91 34.90 12.19
C GLU A 164 0.74 35.46 11.39
N ARG A 165 -0.34 34.68 11.26
CA ARG A 165 -1.55 35.05 10.51
C ARG A 165 -2.10 36.42 10.91
N GLU A 166 -2.26 36.71 12.20
CA GLU A 166 -2.84 37.99 12.64
C GLU A 166 -1.97 39.19 12.22
N ILE A 167 -0.65 39.03 12.32
CA ILE A 167 0.32 40.03 11.87
C ILE A 167 0.22 40.23 10.37
N LEU A 168 0.14 39.14 9.60
CA LEU A 168 0.00 39.18 8.14
C LEU A 168 -1.29 39.90 7.70
N VAL A 169 -2.43 39.59 8.34
CA VAL A 169 -3.72 40.25 8.09
C VAL A 169 -3.63 41.75 8.38
N SER A 170 -2.98 42.14 9.49
CA SER A 170 -2.84 43.55 9.89
C SER A 170 -1.96 44.37 8.92
N GLN A 171 -0.93 43.75 8.33
CA GLN A 171 0.02 44.45 7.46
C GLN A 171 -0.51 44.63 6.03
N VAL A 172 -1.31 43.69 5.52
CA VAL A 172 -1.84 43.72 4.14
C VAL A 172 -3.06 44.65 3.98
N LYS A 173 -3.61 45.20 5.08
CA LYS A 173 -4.76 46.15 5.09
C LYS A 173 -6.02 45.68 4.33
N LEU A 174 -6.23 44.36 4.22
CA LEU A 174 -7.40 43.75 3.58
C LEU A 174 -8.36 43.12 4.60
N LYS A 175 -9.61 42.85 4.18
CA LYS A 175 -10.55 42.09 5.02
C LYS A 175 -10.11 40.62 5.09
N GLU A 176 -10.35 39.98 6.24
CA GLU A 176 -9.89 38.61 6.53
C GLU A 176 -10.39 37.56 5.52
N GLY A 177 -11.57 37.76 4.93
CA GLY A 177 -12.09 36.87 3.88
C GLY A 177 -11.31 36.96 2.56
N GLU A 178 -10.74 38.11 2.23
CA GLU A 178 -10.08 38.37 0.96
C GLU A 178 -8.65 37.81 0.96
N ILE A 179 -7.92 37.96 2.06
CA ILE A 179 -6.56 37.43 2.21
C ILE A 179 -6.50 35.90 2.19
N ASN A 180 -7.54 35.21 2.69
CA ASN A 180 -7.61 33.74 2.69
C ASN A 180 -7.58 33.16 1.27
N GLY A 181 -8.20 33.85 0.30
CA GLY A 181 -8.18 33.44 -1.11
C GLY A 181 -6.75 33.47 -1.68
N PHE A 182 -5.99 34.51 -1.38
CA PHE A 182 -4.59 34.64 -1.79
C PHE A 182 -3.67 33.64 -1.09
N LEU A 183 -3.84 33.43 0.22
CA LEU A 183 -3.06 32.44 0.97
C LEU A 183 -3.26 31.02 0.45
N THR A 184 -4.52 30.63 0.22
CA THR A 184 -4.85 29.31 -0.35
C THR A 184 -4.23 29.14 -1.73
N GLN A 185 -4.28 30.20 -2.55
CA GLN A 185 -3.68 30.21 -3.87
C GLN A 185 -2.16 30.07 -3.83
N LEU A 186 -1.47 30.83 -2.97
CA LEU A 186 -0.01 30.77 -2.82
C LEU A 186 0.46 29.42 -2.27
N ILE A 187 -0.29 28.81 -1.35
CA ILE A 187 0.00 27.45 -0.84
C ILE A 187 -0.18 26.42 -1.97
N SER A 188 -1.27 26.50 -2.74
CA SER A 188 -1.49 25.58 -3.88
C SER A 188 -0.43 25.69 -4.98
N ARG A 189 0.24 26.84 -5.08
CA ARG A 189 1.36 27.10 -5.99
C ARG A 189 2.72 26.67 -5.42
N ASN A 190 2.75 26.07 -4.22
CA ASN A 190 3.96 25.71 -3.51
C ASN A 190 4.89 26.90 -3.22
N LEU A 191 4.33 28.11 -3.00
CA LEU A 191 5.10 29.33 -2.71
C LEU A 191 5.09 29.70 -1.22
N LEU A 192 4.08 29.24 -0.49
CA LEU A 192 3.95 29.38 0.95
C LEU A 192 3.70 28.02 1.58
N GLU A 193 4.35 27.78 2.70
CA GLU A 193 4.01 26.72 3.63
C GLU A 193 3.28 27.30 4.83
N THR A 194 2.28 26.58 5.31
CA THR A 194 1.61 26.89 6.57
C THR A 194 1.87 25.81 7.59
N TYR A 195 2.17 26.22 8.80
CA TYR A 195 2.23 25.34 9.95
C TYR A 195 1.47 25.96 11.11
N SER A 196 0.99 25.13 12.01
CA SER A 196 0.30 25.61 13.21
C SER A 196 1.12 25.29 14.45
N SER A 197 1.31 26.27 15.31
CA SER A 197 1.84 26.08 16.66
C SER A 197 0.68 26.11 17.65
N VAL A 198 0.73 25.23 18.65
CA VAL A 198 -0.25 25.22 19.73
C VAL A 198 0.43 25.78 20.97
N GLU A 199 0.09 27.02 21.31
CA GLU A 199 0.48 27.59 22.60
C GLU A 199 -0.48 27.07 23.67
N ARG A 200 0.08 26.63 24.81
CA ARG A 200 -0.68 26.05 25.90
C ARG A 200 -0.46 26.85 27.17
N LYS A 201 -1.56 27.26 27.79
CA LYS A 201 -1.56 27.96 29.08
C LYS A 201 -2.15 27.06 30.15
N ILE A 202 -1.38 26.84 31.21
CA ILE A 202 -1.73 25.98 32.33
C ILE A 202 -2.11 26.86 33.52
N MET A 203 -3.25 26.58 34.14
CA MET A 203 -3.77 27.33 35.28
C MET A 203 -4.33 26.43 36.38
N LEU A 204 -4.22 26.86 37.63
CA LEU A 204 -4.74 26.13 38.79
C LEU A 204 -6.27 26.22 38.87
N THR A 205 -6.92 25.08 39.07
CA THR A 205 -8.34 25.03 39.41
C THR A 205 -8.53 25.28 40.92
N GLU A 206 -9.77 25.54 41.34
CA GLU A 206 -10.10 25.64 42.78
C GLU A 206 -9.80 24.34 43.55
N ALA A 207 -9.98 23.18 42.92
CA ALA A 207 -9.60 21.89 43.49
C ALA A 207 -8.07 21.76 43.65
N GLY A 208 -7.29 22.24 42.68
CA GLY A 208 -5.82 22.31 42.80
C GLY A 208 -5.35 23.18 43.96
N LYS A 209 -6.02 24.33 44.17
CA LYS A 209 -5.74 25.22 45.32
C LYS A 209 -6.09 24.57 46.67
N GLU A 210 -7.18 23.82 46.73
CA GLU A 210 -7.61 23.06 47.92
C GLU A 210 -6.60 21.95 48.28
N VAL A 211 -6.05 21.25 47.29
CA VAL A 211 -5.01 20.24 47.50
C VAL A 211 -3.68 20.88 47.97
N LEU A 212 -3.35 22.06 47.45
CA LEU A 212 -2.16 22.81 47.85
C LEU A 212 -2.23 23.42 49.26
N SER A 213 -3.44 23.65 49.79
CA SER A 213 -3.63 24.19 51.15
C SER A 213 -3.51 23.12 52.24
N GLN A 214 -3.68 21.85 51.89
CA GLN A 214 -3.52 20.69 52.79
C GLN A 214 -2.05 20.34 53.10
N GLY A 215 -1.09 20.97 52.40
CA GLY A 215 0.34 20.70 52.56
C GLY A 215 0.80 19.49 51.75
N ILE A 216 1.72 19.72 50.81
CA ILE A 216 2.26 18.67 49.93
C ILE A 216 3.68 18.32 50.39
N SER A 217 3.91 17.10 50.89
CA SER A 217 5.24 16.54 51.10
C SER A 217 5.66 15.69 49.89
N ILE A 218 6.89 15.91 49.40
CA ILE A 218 7.49 15.07 48.35
C ILE A 218 8.21 13.92 49.06
N GLU A 219 7.57 12.74 49.11
CA GLU A 219 8.23 11.50 49.53
C GLU A 219 8.84 10.82 48.29
N GLU A 220 10.11 10.43 48.35
CA GLU A 220 10.76 9.67 47.27
C GLU A 220 10.29 8.22 47.28
N GLU A 221 9.62 7.81 46.20
CA GLU A 221 9.19 6.43 45.98
C GLU A 221 10.24 5.65 45.18
N ILE A 222 10.43 4.37 45.50
CA ILE A 222 11.25 3.47 44.68
C ILE A 222 10.39 2.99 43.49
N ALA A 223 10.81 3.32 42.27
CA ALA A 223 10.12 2.91 41.04
C ALA A 223 10.43 1.46 40.62
N GLN A 224 11.69 1.04 40.75
CA GLN A 224 12.13 -0.32 40.40
C GLN A 224 13.14 -0.82 41.43
N LEU A 225 12.99 -2.09 41.83
CA LEU A 225 13.96 -2.76 42.68
C LEU A 225 15.25 -3.01 41.89
N THR A 226 16.40 -2.56 42.40
CA THR A 226 17.71 -2.81 41.78
C THR A 226 18.53 -3.81 42.61
N PRO A 227 19.50 -4.50 41.99
CA PRO A 227 20.43 -5.38 42.72
C PRO A 227 21.14 -4.69 43.90
N GLU A 228 21.52 -3.43 43.75
CA GLU A 228 22.17 -2.63 44.80
C GLU A 228 21.23 -2.35 45.98
N LEU A 229 19.96 -2.01 45.71
CA LEU A 229 18.96 -1.80 46.76
C LEU A 229 18.78 -3.09 47.56
N LEU A 230 18.65 -4.23 46.87
CA LEU A 230 18.55 -5.56 47.49
C LEU A 230 19.75 -5.87 48.38
N ARG A 231 20.98 -5.62 47.88
CA ARG A 231 22.23 -5.91 48.59
C ARG A 231 22.42 -5.04 49.84
N THR A 232 22.03 -3.76 49.77
CA THR A 232 22.21 -2.80 50.86
C THR A 232 21.08 -2.80 51.88
N GLY A 233 19.93 -3.40 51.56
CA GLY A 233 18.74 -3.38 52.42
C GLY A 233 18.05 -2.02 52.51
N SER A 234 18.49 -1.03 51.74
CA SER A 234 18.02 0.36 51.74
C SER A 234 16.58 0.53 51.21
N TRP A 235 16.00 -0.53 50.65
CA TRP A 235 14.59 -0.60 50.27
C TRP A 235 13.64 -0.80 51.47
N LYS A 236 14.14 -1.32 52.59
CA LYS A 236 13.33 -1.58 53.78
C LYS A 236 12.84 -0.26 54.38
N GLY A 237 11.52 -0.11 54.53
CA GLY A 237 10.88 1.09 55.07
C GLY A 237 10.63 2.22 54.07
N ARG A 238 11.00 2.07 52.78
CA ARG A 238 10.64 3.00 51.70
C ARG A 238 9.34 2.56 51.01
N LYS A 239 8.61 3.52 50.44
CA LYS A 239 7.41 3.25 49.64
C LYS A 239 7.79 2.93 48.20
N PHE A 240 7.12 1.94 47.62
CA PHE A 240 7.24 1.61 46.21
C PHE A 240 6.16 2.32 45.40
N LYS A 241 6.53 2.78 44.21
CA LYS A 241 5.54 3.23 43.24
C LYS A 241 4.63 2.07 42.90
N ARG A 242 3.30 2.26 43.02
CA ARG A 242 2.34 1.22 42.67
C ARG A 242 2.40 0.94 41.16
N TYR A 243 2.46 -0.34 40.80
CA TYR A 243 2.40 -0.79 39.42
C TYR A 243 0.95 -0.79 38.94
N ASP A 244 0.64 -0.02 37.90
CA ASP A 244 -0.68 -0.03 37.27
C ASP A 244 -0.75 -1.20 36.28
N VAL A 245 -1.57 -2.20 36.61
CA VAL A 245 -1.78 -3.40 35.79
C VAL A 245 -2.50 -3.13 34.48
N ASN A 246 -3.08 -1.94 34.31
CA ASN A 246 -3.75 -1.53 33.07
C ASN A 246 -2.80 -0.85 32.08
N LEU A 247 -1.56 -0.55 32.49
CA LEU A 247 -0.58 0.03 31.58
C LEU A 247 -0.21 -0.99 30.50
N PRO A 248 -0.20 -0.58 29.22
CA PRO A 248 0.25 -1.45 28.15
C PRO A 248 1.72 -1.84 28.40
N SER A 249 1.97 -3.15 28.38
CA SER A 249 3.33 -3.68 28.44
C SER A 249 4.06 -3.40 27.11
N LYS A 250 5.39 -3.33 27.16
CA LYS A 250 6.21 -3.28 25.94
C LYS A 250 5.89 -4.46 25.04
N GLU A 251 5.46 -4.19 23.80
CA GLU A 251 5.24 -5.22 22.79
C GLU A 251 6.57 -5.91 22.43
N THR A 252 6.52 -7.23 22.28
CA THR A 252 7.66 -8.03 21.81
C THR A 252 7.29 -8.69 20.50
N PHE A 253 8.20 -8.61 19.53
CA PHE A 253 7.99 -9.14 18.18
C PHE A 253 8.94 -10.32 17.95
N PRO A 254 8.52 -11.57 18.26
CA PRO A 254 9.34 -12.74 17.99
C PRO A 254 9.50 -12.96 16.48
N ALA A 255 10.51 -13.73 16.10
CA ALA A 255 10.69 -14.18 14.72
C ALA A 255 9.47 -14.98 14.25
N LYS A 256 8.97 -14.69 13.04
CA LYS A 256 7.78 -15.30 12.46
C LYS A 256 8.02 -15.65 10.99
N ILE A 257 7.37 -16.72 10.54
CA ILE A 257 7.29 -17.07 9.11
C ILE A 257 6.30 -16.11 8.43
N HIS A 258 6.61 -15.70 7.20
CA HIS A 258 5.75 -14.84 6.40
C HIS A 258 4.30 -15.37 6.36
N PRO A 259 3.25 -14.54 6.56
CA PRO A 259 1.86 -15.00 6.61
C PRO A 259 1.44 -15.77 5.36
N TYR A 260 1.87 -15.31 4.18
CA TYR A 260 1.60 -16.00 2.92
C TYR A 260 2.25 -17.39 2.87
N GLN A 261 3.53 -17.51 3.26
CA GLN A 261 4.22 -18.81 3.31
C GLN A 261 3.50 -19.81 4.23
N ARG A 262 2.96 -19.35 5.36
CA ARG A 262 2.19 -20.21 6.27
C ARG A 262 0.92 -20.75 5.63
N ILE A 263 0.29 -19.98 4.74
CA ILE A 263 -0.87 -20.42 3.94
C ILE A 263 -0.43 -21.45 2.91
N LEU A 264 0.68 -21.20 2.19
CA LEU A 264 1.24 -22.19 1.26
C LEU A 264 1.55 -23.50 1.97
N ASP A 265 2.17 -23.45 3.15
CA ASP A 265 2.49 -24.63 3.95
C ASP A 265 1.23 -25.34 4.45
N ARG A 266 0.16 -24.60 4.76
CA ARG A 266 -1.15 -25.18 5.08
C ARG A 266 -1.74 -25.92 3.87
N MET A 267 -1.67 -25.33 2.68
CA MET A 267 -2.13 -26.00 1.45
C MET A 267 -1.32 -27.26 1.16
N ARG A 268 0.02 -27.21 1.27
CA ARG A 268 0.90 -28.39 1.15
C ARG A 268 0.50 -29.50 2.10
N ARG A 269 0.27 -29.16 3.39
CA ARG A 269 -0.19 -30.12 4.39
C ARG A 269 -1.51 -30.77 4.00
N ILE A 270 -2.50 -29.99 3.55
CA ILE A 270 -3.81 -30.50 3.14
C ILE A 270 -3.69 -31.50 1.99
N PHE A 271 -2.92 -31.18 0.94
CA PHE A 271 -2.73 -32.10 -0.18
C PHE A 271 -1.97 -33.36 0.23
N THR A 272 -0.95 -33.22 1.08
CA THR A 272 -0.20 -34.36 1.61
C THR A 272 -1.11 -35.27 2.46
N GLU A 273 -1.96 -34.71 3.32
CA GLU A 273 -2.99 -35.47 4.07
C GLU A 273 -4.00 -36.16 3.16
N MET A 274 -4.32 -35.54 2.02
CA MET A 274 -5.18 -36.11 1.00
C MET A 274 -4.47 -37.17 0.15
N GLY A 275 -3.20 -37.48 0.42
CA GLY A 275 -2.43 -38.54 -0.25
C GLY A 275 -1.79 -38.11 -1.56
N PHE A 276 -1.56 -36.82 -1.77
CA PHE A 276 -0.81 -36.31 -2.93
C PHE A 276 0.69 -36.24 -2.65
N THR A 277 1.48 -36.42 -3.69
CA THR A 277 2.93 -36.18 -3.67
C THR A 277 3.25 -34.81 -4.28
N GLU A 278 4.03 -33.98 -3.61
CA GLU A 278 4.47 -32.69 -4.16
C GLU A 278 5.55 -32.91 -5.23
N ILE A 279 5.39 -32.26 -6.38
CA ILE A 279 6.37 -32.24 -7.46
C ILE A 279 6.82 -30.80 -7.74
N LYS A 280 7.99 -30.65 -8.36
CA LYS A 280 8.54 -29.37 -8.79
C LYS A 280 9.07 -29.45 -10.21
N GLY A 281 9.10 -28.30 -10.88
CA GLY A 281 9.63 -28.18 -12.24
C GLY A 281 10.33 -26.85 -12.44
N GLU A 282 10.92 -26.69 -13.63
CA GLU A 282 11.69 -25.50 -13.99
C GLU A 282 10.79 -24.30 -14.27
N LEU A 283 11.29 -23.09 -13.95
CA LEU A 283 10.58 -21.83 -14.19
C LEU A 283 10.50 -21.49 -15.69
N VAL A 284 11.57 -21.81 -16.42
CA VAL A 284 11.63 -21.67 -17.87
C VAL A 284 11.08 -22.95 -18.47
N GLN A 285 10.17 -22.81 -19.43
CA GLN A 285 9.59 -23.93 -20.17
C GLN A 285 9.71 -23.65 -21.66
N SER A 286 9.73 -24.71 -22.46
CA SER A 286 9.51 -24.57 -23.90
C SER A 286 8.03 -24.29 -24.17
N ALA A 287 7.74 -23.52 -25.21
CA ALA A 287 6.39 -23.31 -25.71
C ALA A 287 5.71 -24.65 -26.08
N PHE A 288 6.50 -25.67 -26.44
CA PHE A 288 6.00 -27.03 -26.61
C PHE A 288 5.35 -27.58 -25.34
N TRP A 289 6.05 -27.61 -24.21
CA TRP A 289 5.50 -28.16 -22.97
C TRP A 289 4.46 -27.25 -22.32
N ASN A 290 4.60 -25.93 -22.47
CA ASN A 290 3.66 -24.97 -21.91
C ASN A 290 2.37 -24.82 -22.73
N PHE A 291 2.36 -25.12 -24.03
CA PHE A 291 1.18 -24.93 -24.88
C PHE A 291 0.89 -26.12 -25.79
N ASP A 292 1.82 -26.49 -26.68
CA ASP A 292 1.54 -27.47 -27.74
C ASP A 292 1.12 -28.84 -27.18
N ALA A 293 1.85 -29.33 -26.17
CA ALA A 293 1.57 -30.62 -25.53
C ALA A 293 0.25 -30.62 -24.74
N LEU A 294 -0.27 -29.44 -24.39
CA LEU A 294 -1.59 -29.23 -23.81
C LEU A 294 -2.67 -28.98 -24.88
N PHE A 295 -2.39 -29.30 -26.14
CA PHE A 295 -3.34 -29.13 -27.23
C PHE A 295 -3.84 -27.68 -27.40
N VAL A 296 -3.06 -26.68 -26.93
CA VAL A 296 -3.35 -25.26 -27.13
C VAL A 296 -2.84 -24.86 -28.51
N PRO A 297 -3.70 -24.35 -29.42
CA PRO A 297 -3.30 -24.08 -30.80
C PRO A 297 -2.24 -22.96 -30.88
N GLN A 298 -1.45 -22.97 -31.95
CA GLN A 298 -0.28 -22.07 -32.08
C GLN A 298 -0.65 -20.60 -32.33
N ASP A 299 -1.87 -20.33 -32.76
CA ASP A 299 -2.46 -19.00 -32.94
C ASP A 299 -3.31 -18.55 -31.74
N HIS A 300 -3.30 -19.30 -30.63
CA HIS A 300 -4.07 -18.96 -29.44
C HIS A 300 -3.60 -17.62 -28.82
N PRO A 301 -4.50 -16.69 -28.45
CA PRO A 301 -4.14 -15.38 -27.90
C PRO A 301 -3.19 -15.44 -26.70
N ALA A 302 -3.37 -16.40 -25.79
CA ALA A 302 -2.48 -16.59 -24.64
C ALA A 302 -1.00 -16.84 -25.01
N ARG A 303 -0.68 -17.19 -26.27
CA ARG A 303 0.69 -17.34 -26.77
C ARG A 303 1.27 -16.03 -27.28
N ASP A 304 0.50 -14.95 -27.36
CA ASP A 304 0.99 -13.65 -27.81
C ASP A 304 2.03 -13.10 -26.82
N MET A 305 2.99 -12.34 -27.33
CA MET A 305 3.96 -11.59 -26.52
C MET A 305 3.29 -10.59 -25.57
N GLN A 306 2.05 -10.18 -25.85
CA GLN A 306 1.24 -9.34 -24.96
C GLN A 306 0.82 -10.06 -23.67
N ASP A 307 0.70 -11.38 -23.69
CA ASP A 307 0.24 -12.19 -22.55
C ASP A 307 1.35 -13.05 -21.92
N THR A 308 2.40 -13.39 -22.69
CA THR A 308 3.46 -14.32 -22.27
C THR A 308 4.86 -13.69 -22.35
N PHE A 309 5.68 -13.94 -21.31
CA PHE A 309 7.08 -13.54 -21.28
C PHE A 309 7.97 -14.56 -22.00
N TYR A 310 8.21 -14.33 -23.29
CA TYR A 310 9.20 -15.09 -24.07
C TYR A 310 10.63 -14.64 -23.78
N LEU A 311 11.55 -15.59 -23.84
CA LEU A 311 12.99 -15.35 -23.74
C LEU A 311 13.58 -15.14 -25.14
N ALA A 312 14.69 -14.40 -25.21
CA ALA A 312 15.40 -14.15 -26.47
C ALA A 312 16.08 -15.40 -27.06
N THR A 313 16.15 -16.50 -26.31
CA THR A 313 16.82 -17.74 -26.68
C THR A 313 15.82 -18.83 -27.01
N ARG A 314 16.22 -19.75 -27.91
CA ARG A 314 15.47 -20.94 -28.28
C ARG A 314 16.28 -22.18 -27.96
N LYS A 315 15.59 -23.29 -27.70
CA LYS A 315 16.22 -24.59 -27.48
C LYS A 315 15.44 -25.66 -28.24
N PRO A 316 16.11 -26.67 -28.81
CA PRO A 316 15.42 -27.84 -29.34
C PRO A 316 14.45 -28.41 -28.30
N ILE A 317 13.28 -28.85 -28.77
CA ILE A 317 12.24 -29.41 -27.89
C ILE A 317 12.80 -30.62 -27.14
N GLU A 318 12.74 -30.56 -25.80
CA GLU A 318 13.13 -31.64 -24.91
C GLU A 318 12.03 -32.72 -24.81
N ALA A 319 11.85 -33.46 -25.90
CA ALA A 319 10.93 -34.57 -25.99
C ALA A 319 11.43 -35.59 -27.02
N SER A 320 10.90 -36.81 -26.98
CA SER A 320 11.20 -37.78 -28.04
C SER A 320 10.63 -37.30 -29.38
N GLU A 321 11.31 -37.58 -30.50
CA GLU A 321 10.81 -37.26 -31.85
C GLU A 321 9.47 -37.94 -32.14
N GLY A 322 9.18 -39.08 -31.49
CA GLY A 322 7.88 -39.73 -31.53
C GLY A 322 6.79 -38.89 -30.87
N LEU A 323 7.04 -38.36 -29.68
CA LEU A 323 6.10 -37.48 -28.98
C LEU A 323 5.84 -36.18 -29.76
N ILE A 324 6.90 -35.53 -30.27
CA ILE A 324 6.77 -34.31 -31.08
C ILE A 324 5.90 -34.57 -32.31
N ARG A 325 6.12 -35.70 -32.99
CA ARG A 325 5.31 -36.12 -34.15
C ARG A 325 3.85 -36.37 -33.76
N ASN A 326 3.60 -37.03 -32.64
CA ASN A 326 2.25 -37.32 -32.19
C ASN A 326 1.49 -36.03 -31.84
N VAL A 327 2.13 -35.08 -31.16
CA VAL A 327 1.55 -33.77 -30.87
C VAL A 327 1.26 -33.03 -32.16
N LYS A 328 2.23 -32.95 -33.09
CA LYS A 328 2.01 -32.37 -34.42
C LYS A 328 0.78 -32.98 -35.10
N GLN A 329 0.69 -34.32 -35.14
CA GLN A 329 -0.42 -35.02 -35.77
C GLN A 329 -1.76 -34.76 -35.07
N MET A 330 -1.75 -34.63 -33.74
CA MET A 330 -2.94 -34.31 -32.97
C MET A 330 -3.47 -32.92 -33.34
N HIS A 331 -2.59 -31.92 -33.44
CA HIS A 331 -2.94 -30.55 -33.81
C HIS A 331 -3.48 -30.45 -35.24
N GLU A 332 -2.80 -31.05 -36.22
CA GLU A 332 -3.15 -30.88 -37.64
C GLU A 332 -4.38 -31.69 -38.07
N HIS A 333 -4.58 -32.87 -37.48
CA HIS A 333 -5.58 -33.84 -37.98
C HIS A 333 -6.17 -34.77 -36.90
N GLY A 334 -5.97 -34.49 -35.61
CA GLY A 334 -6.54 -35.28 -34.51
C GLY A 334 -5.83 -36.62 -34.25
N GLY A 335 -4.68 -36.85 -34.86
CA GLY A 335 -3.83 -38.02 -34.60
C GLY A 335 -4.54 -39.35 -34.85
N SER A 336 -4.54 -40.22 -33.84
CA SER A 336 -5.23 -41.53 -33.90
C SER A 336 -6.65 -41.52 -33.32
N LEU A 337 -7.15 -40.35 -32.92
CA LEU A 337 -8.45 -40.20 -32.27
C LEU A 337 -9.53 -39.84 -33.28
N ASN A 338 -10.80 -39.95 -32.88
CA ASN A 338 -11.92 -39.38 -33.63
C ASN A 338 -12.04 -37.87 -33.36
N SER A 339 -10.93 -37.15 -33.45
CA SER A 339 -10.84 -35.70 -33.33
C SER A 339 -10.48 -35.12 -34.69
N THR A 340 -10.93 -33.92 -34.99
CA THR A 340 -10.54 -33.22 -36.23
C THR A 340 -9.17 -32.55 -36.12
N GLY A 341 -8.61 -32.46 -34.91
CA GLY A 341 -7.55 -31.51 -34.60
C GLY A 341 -8.06 -30.06 -34.70
N TRP A 342 -7.12 -29.12 -34.71
CA TRP A 342 -7.36 -27.71 -35.01
C TRP A 342 -7.31 -27.42 -36.52
N GLY A 343 -6.65 -28.29 -37.28
CA GLY A 343 -6.33 -28.04 -38.69
C GLY A 343 -5.13 -27.10 -38.85
N GLY A 344 -4.83 -26.74 -40.10
CA GLY A 344 -3.67 -25.88 -40.42
C GLY A 344 -2.33 -26.62 -40.38
N GLU A 345 -1.24 -25.84 -40.27
CA GLU A 345 0.13 -26.35 -40.21
C GLU A 345 0.73 -26.10 -38.83
N TRP A 346 1.21 -27.16 -38.17
CA TRP A 346 1.91 -27.06 -36.90
C TRP A 346 3.42 -26.88 -37.15
N ARG A 347 3.97 -25.80 -36.59
CA ARG A 347 5.35 -25.35 -36.81
C ARG A 347 6.23 -25.71 -35.62
N LYS A 348 7.27 -26.50 -35.87
CA LYS A 348 8.21 -26.97 -34.82
C LYS A 348 8.96 -25.81 -34.17
N GLU A 349 9.30 -24.79 -34.95
CA GLU A 349 10.12 -23.66 -34.50
C GLU A 349 9.41 -22.82 -33.43
N LEU A 350 8.08 -22.80 -33.43
CA LEU A 350 7.29 -22.13 -32.39
C LEU A 350 7.27 -22.90 -31.07
N GLY A 351 7.44 -24.23 -31.11
CA GLY A 351 7.57 -25.05 -29.90
C GLY A 351 8.95 -24.96 -29.24
N GLU A 352 9.98 -24.53 -29.98
CA GLU A 352 11.37 -24.35 -29.53
C GLU A 352 11.62 -23.01 -28.80
N GLU A 353 10.63 -22.12 -28.81
CA GLU A 353 10.70 -20.86 -28.07
C GLU A 353 10.67 -21.11 -26.56
N LEU A 354 11.54 -20.44 -25.82
CA LEU A 354 11.56 -20.50 -24.37
C LEU A 354 10.74 -19.36 -23.79
N LEU A 355 10.06 -19.63 -22.68
CA LEU A 355 9.23 -18.67 -21.97
C LEU A 355 9.32 -18.89 -20.47
N LEU A 356 8.94 -17.85 -19.71
CA LEU A 356 8.59 -18.04 -18.30
C LEU A 356 7.22 -18.70 -18.24
N ARG A 357 7.12 -19.86 -17.58
CA ARG A 357 5.89 -20.67 -17.57
C ARG A 357 4.67 -19.86 -17.13
N THR A 358 3.57 -19.98 -17.87
CA THR A 358 2.34 -19.22 -17.62
C THR A 358 1.38 -19.93 -16.65
N HIS A 359 1.61 -21.22 -16.45
CA HIS A 359 0.89 -22.09 -15.53
C HIS A 359 1.75 -23.30 -15.17
N THR A 360 1.46 -23.93 -14.04
CA THR A 360 2.16 -25.13 -13.57
C THR A 360 1.78 -26.40 -14.35
N THR A 361 0.85 -26.32 -15.30
CA THR A 361 0.33 -27.49 -16.05
C THR A 361 1.37 -28.14 -16.95
N ALA A 362 2.36 -27.38 -17.39
CA ALA A 362 3.53 -27.93 -18.08
C ALA A 362 4.27 -28.97 -17.21
N ILE A 363 4.34 -28.74 -15.90
CA ILE A 363 5.05 -29.59 -14.94
C ILE A 363 4.27 -30.89 -14.71
N THR A 364 2.97 -30.80 -14.47
CA THR A 364 2.12 -31.98 -14.26
C THR A 364 1.99 -32.82 -15.53
N LEU A 365 1.94 -32.19 -16.70
CA LEU A 365 1.93 -32.90 -17.98
C LEU A 365 3.26 -33.62 -18.25
N SER A 366 4.40 -32.96 -18.03
CA SER A 366 5.72 -33.58 -18.15
C SER A 366 5.89 -34.76 -17.17
N TYR A 367 5.34 -34.62 -15.96
CA TYR A 367 5.29 -35.71 -14.99
C TYR A 367 4.46 -36.90 -15.50
N LEU A 368 3.29 -36.66 -16.10
CA LEU A 368 2.46 -37.71 -16.70
C LEU A 368 3.15 -38.40 -17.87
N ALA A 369 3.86 -37.65 -18.71
CA ALA A 369 4.60 -38.23 -19.83
C ALA A 369 5.70 -39.20 -19.38
N SER A 370 6.27 -39.01 -18.19
CA SER A 370 7.23 -39.95 -17.57
C SER A 370 6.58 -41.04 -16.71
N HIS A 371 5.31 -40.88 -16.34
CA HIS A 371 4.54 -41.81 -15.51
C HIS A 371 3.16 -42.11 -16.14
N PRO A 372 3.11 -42.78 -17.31
CA PRO A 372 1.88 -42.94 -18.07
C PRO A 372 0.90 -43.98 -17.49
N GLU A 373 1.31 -44.74 -16.48
CA GLU A 373 0.51 -45.80 -15.86
C GLU A 373 0.01 -45.39 -14.46
N PRO A 374 -1.22 -45.78 -14.08
CA PRO A 374 -1.83 -45.41 -12.81
C PRO A 374 -1.31 -46.26 -11.65
N PRO A 375 -1.45 -45.79 -10.39
CA PRO A 375 -2.08 -44.52 -10.01
C PRO A 375 -1.08 -43.35 -9.98
N VAL A 376 -1.51 -42.16 -10.42
CA VAL A 376 -0.78 -40.91 -10.23
C VAL A 376 -1.63 -39.93 -9.46
N LYS A 377 -1.04 -39.33 -8.42
CA LYS A 377 -1.69 -38.34 -7.56
C LYS A 377 -0.65 -37.34 -7.08
N VAL A 378 -0.49 -36.26 -7.82
CA VAL A 378 0.56 -35.26 -7.59
C VAL A 378 0.02 -33.84 -7.59
N PHE A 379 0.71 -32.96 -6.89
CA PHE A 379 0.40 -31.53 -6.85
C PHE A 379 1.67 -30.70 -6.92
N CYS A 380 1.53 -29.44 -7.31
CA CYS A 380 2.61 -28.47 -7.38
C CYS A 380 2.10 -27.14 -6.85
N ILE A 381 2.89 -26.48 -5.99
CA ILE A 381 2.69 -25.09 -5.60
C ILE A 381 3.92 -24.34 -6.03
N ASP A 382 3.80 -23.54 -7.09
CA ASP A 382 4.95 -22.88 -7.65
C ASP A 382 4.59 -21.63 -8.44
N ARG A 383 5.61 -20.79 -8.67
CA ARG A 383 5.46 -19.48 -9.30
C ARG A 383 5.23 -19.59 -10.80
N VAL A 384 4.31 -18.79 -11.31
CA VAL A 384 3.98 -18.65 -12.73
C VAL A 384 4.02 -17.18 -13.13
N TYR A 385 4.16 -16.93 -14.42
CA TYR A 385 4.39 -15.60 -14.96
C TYR A 385 3.43 -15.30 -16.10
N ARG A 386 2.73 -14.17 -16.03
CA ARG A 386 1.83 -13.70 -17.08
C ARG A 386 2.03 -12.21 -17.26
N ARG A 387 1.96 -11.72 -18.49
CA ARG A 387 2.12 -10.30 -18.78
C ARG A 387 0.82 -9.55 -18.50
N GLU A 388 0.46 -9.52 -17.22
CA GLU A 388 -0.74 -8.85 -16.72
C GLU A 388 -0.41 -7.41 -16.31
N THR A 389 -1.41 -6.52 -16.41
CA THR A 389 -1.27 -5.17 -15.85
C THR A 389 -1.33 -5.26 -14.33
N ILE A 390 -0.40 -4.58 -13.64
CA ILE A 390 -0.39 -4.56 -12.17
C ILE A 390 -1.62 -3.79 -11.66
N ASP A 391 -2.47 -4.47 -10.92
CA ASP A 391 -3.63 -3.92 -10.22
C ASP A 391 -3.83 -4.60 -8.85
N ALA A 392 -4.93 -4.28 -8.16
CA ALA A 392 -5.21 -4.82 -6.81
C ALA A 392 -5.48 -6.34 -6.79
N THR A 393 -5.65 -6.96 -7.95
CA THR A 393 -6.03 -8.38 -8.14
C THR A 393 -5.09 -9.16 -9.05
N HIS A 394 -4.28 -8.48 -9.88
CA HIS A 394 -3.38 -9.07 -10.85
C HIS A 394 -1.96 -8.53 -10.68
N ILE A 395 -1.00 -9.46 -10.73
CA ILE A 395 0.44 -9.18 -10.73
C ILE A 395 1.13 -10.10 -11.74
N PRO A 396 2.24 -9.67 -12.37
CA PRO A 396 2.90 -10.46 -13.39
C PRO A 396 3.51 -11.78 -12.92
N GLU A 397 3.76 -11.91 -11.62
CA GLU A 397 4.26 -13.13 -10.99
C GLU A 397 3.39 -13.54 -9.80
N PHE A 398 2.90 -14.77 -9.78
CA PHE A 398 2.10 -15.28 -8.66
C PHE A 398 2.23 -16.79 -8.52
N ASP A 399 1.86 -17.35 -7.37
CA ASP A 399 1.88 -18.80 -7.17
C ASP A 399 0.57 -19.44 -7.61
N GLN A 400 0.70 -20.51 -8.38
CA GLN A 400 -0.40 -21.38 -8.78
C GLN A 400 -0.31 -22.69 -8.01
N LEU A 401 -1.47 -23.16 -7.54
CA LEU A 401 -1.63 -24.48 -6.94
C LEU A 401 -2.27 -25.38 -7.98
N GLU A 402 -1.57 -26.40 -8.39
CA GLU A 402 -2.05 -27.34 -9.37
C GLU A 402 -2.00 -28.76 -8.84
N GLY A 403 -2.93 -29.58 -9.28
CA GLY A 403 -2.87 -31.00 -9.01
C GLY A 403 -3.57 -31.82 -10.06
N ILE A 404 -3.13 -33.07 -10.15
CA ILE A 404 -3.66 -34.07 -11.06
C ILE A 404 -3.92 -35.38 -10.33
N VAL A 405 -4.94 -36.11 -10.79
CA VAL A 405 -5.23 -37.49 -10.40
C VAL A 405 -5.49 -38.30 -11.65
N MET A 406 -4.67 -39.32 -11.89
CA MET A 406 -4.86 -40.28 -12.97
C MET A 406 -5.05 -41.67 -12.37
N ASP A 407 -6.17 -42.31 -12.71
CA ASP A 407 -6.46 -43.68 -12.33
C ASP A 407 -7.43 -44.34 -13.34
N ARG A 408 -7.64 -45.65 -13.24
CA ARG A 408 -8.43 -46.43 -14.20
C ARG A 408 -9.91 -46.07 -14.22
N SER A 409 -10.47 -45.60 -13.10
CA SER A 409 -11.91 -45.41 -12.93
C SER A 409 -12.28 -44.09 -12.26
N VAL A 410 -11.42 -43.06 -12.39
CA VAL A 410 -11.76 -41.72 -11.91
C VAL A 410 -12.77 -41.06 -12.83
N THR A 411 -13.70 -40.33 -12.23
CA THR A 411 -14.79 -39.64 -12.93
C THR A 411 -14.78 -38.16 -12.59
N PHE A 412 -15.52 -37.38 -13.37
CA PHE A 412 -15.71 -35.95 -13.09
C PHE A 412 -16.29 -35.69 -11.68
N SER A 413 -17.14 -36.58 -11.15
CA SER A 413 -17.65 -36.47 -9.77
C SER A 413 -16.54 -36.59 -8.72
N ASN A 414 -15.49 -37.39 -8.99
CA ASN A 414 -14.34 -37.48 -8.09
C ASN A 414 -13.57 -36.15 -8.04
N LEU A 415 -13.42 -35.45 -9.18
CA LEU A 415 -12.80 -34.13 -9.23
C LEU A 415 -13.53 -33.13 -8.35
N LEU A 416 -14.87 -33.05 -8.49
CA LEU A 416 -15.69 -32.15 -7.68
C LEU A 416 -15.55 -32.47 -6.18
N GLY A 417 -15.56 -33.77 -5.82
CA GLY A 417 -15.39 -34.21 -4.44
C GLY A 417 -14.02 -33.89 -3.84
N LEU A 418 -12.95 -34.01 -4.63
CA LEU A 418 -11.58 -33.66 -4.22
C LEU A 418 -11.46 -32.17 -3.93
N LEU A 419 -11.92 -31.33 -4.86
CA LEU A 419 -11.91 -29.88 -4.70
C LEU A 419 -12.79 -29.44 -3.53
N ALA A 420 -13.96 -30.07 -3.36
CA ALA A 420 -14.83 -29.80 -2.22
C ALA A 420 -14.17 -30.11 -0.88
N THR A 421 -13.45 -31.22 -0.82
CA THR A 421 -12.70 -31.62 0.37
C THR A 421 -11.57 -30.64 0.68
N PHE A 422 -10.83 -30.22 -0.34
CA PHE A 422 -9.75 -29.24 -0.22
C PHE A 422 -10.26 -27.90 0.35
N TYR A 423 -11.28 -27.30 -0.28
CA TYR A 423 -11.82 -26.01 0.15
C TYR A 423 -12.45 -26.07 1.54
N LYS A 424 -13.13 -27.16 1.88
CA LYS A 424 -13.64 -27.39 3.24
C LYS A 424 -12.53 -27.42 4.28
N LYS A 425 -11.40 -28.11 4.01
CA LYS A 425 -10.21 -28.12 4.89
C LYS A 425 -9.52 -26.75 4.97
N MET A 426 -9.61 -25.94 3.92
CA MET A 426 -9.15 -24.54 3.93
C MET A 426 -10.06 -23.61 4.76
N GLY A 427 -11.27 -24.05 5.11
CA GLY A 427 -12.23 -23.27 5.91
C GLY A 427 -13.36 -22.63 5.08
N PHE A 428 -13.54 -23.05 3.83
CA PHE A 428 -14.57 -22.55 2.92
C PHE A 428 -15.61 -23.66 2.65
N PRO A 429 -16.65 -23.80 3.49
CA PRO A 429 -17.61 -24.89 3.37
C PRO A 429 -18.61 -24.70 2.22
N SER A 430 -18.82 -23.45 1.77
CA SER A 430 -19.77 -23.10 0.72
C SER A 430 -19.04 -22.88 -0.60
N ILE A 431 -19.12 -23.87 -1.48
CA ILE A 431 -18.52 -23.84 -2.81
C ILE A 431 -19.57 -24.14 -3.88
N ARG A 432 -19.31 -23.71 -5.10
CA ARG A 432 -20.07 -24.14 -6.28
C ARG A 432 -19.15 -24.30 -7.48
N PHE A 433 -19.64 -25.02 -8.47
CA PHE A 433 -18.94 -25.26 -9.73
C PHE A 433 -19.78 -24.70 -10.87
N ARG A 434 -19.16 -23.91 -11.73
CA ARG A 434 -19.78 -23.37 -12.95
C ARG A 434 -19.12 -24.00 -14.17
N PRO A 435 -19.86 -24.36 -15.22
CA PRO A 435 -19.24 -24.74 -16.49
C PRO A 435 -18.31 -23.62 -16.96
N GLY A 436 -17.08 -24.00 -17.32
CA GLY A 436 -16.06 -23.12 -17.88
C GLY A 436 -15.49 -23.72 -19.16
N TYR A 437 -14.64 -22.99 -19.86
CA TYR A 437 -13.94 -23.47 -21.04
C TYR A 437 -12.44 -23.36 -20.83
N PHE A 438 -11.74 -24.49 -20.99
CA PHE A 438 -10.27 -24.54 -21.03
C PHE A 438 -9.85 -25.45 -22.19
N PRO A 439 -8.86 -25.05 -23.02
CA PRO A 439 -8.50 -25.79 -24.23
C PRO A 439 -8.11 -27.26 -24.01
N TYR A 440 -7.52 -27.56 -22.85
CA TYR A 440 -6.98 -28.89 -22.52
C TYR A 440 -7.92 -29.77 -21.68
N THR A 441 -9.11 -29.31 -21.29
CA THR A 441 -10.03 -30.11 -20.47
C THR A 441 -11.46 -30.19 -21.00
N GLU A 442 -12.06 -31.37 -20.92
CA GLU A 442 -13.46 -31.63 -21.24
C GLU A 442 -13.98 -32.83 -20.41
N PRO A 443 -14.98 -32.66 -19.53
CA PRO A 443 -15.65 -31.40 -19.16
C PRO A 443 -14.76 -30.45 -18.33
N SER A 444 -15.13 -29.18 -18.31
CA SER A 444 -14.42 -28.07 -17.64
C SER A 444 -15.34 -27.30 -16.70
N VAL A 445 -14.82 -26.90 -15.53
CA VAL A 445 -15.51 -26.08 -14.54
C VAL A 445 -14.59 -25.05 -13.89
N GLU A 446 -15.19 -23.92 -13.52
CA GLU A 446 -14.62 -22.94 -12.60
C GLU A 446 -15.11 -23.24 -11.18
N VAL A 447 -14.22 -23.08 -10.20
CA VAL A 447 -14.55 -23.24 -8.79
C VAL A 447 -14.75 -21.88 -8.14
N GLU A 448 -15.89 -21.71 -7.49
CA GLU A 448 -16.20 -20.50 -6.72
C GLU A 448 -16.45 -20.83 -5.25
N VAL A 449 -15.96 -19.97 -4.36
CA VAL A 449 -16.25 -20.01 -2.92
C VAL A 449 -17.15 -18.85 -2.53
N TYR A 450 -18.07 -19.09 -1.61
CA TYR A 450 -18.93 -18.04 -1.08
C TYR A 450 -18.30 -17.34 0.12
N MET A 451 -18.32 -16.01 0.09
CA MET A 451 -17.92 -15.13 1.18
C MET A 451 -19.11 -14.27 1.62
N PRO A 452 -19.46 -14.23 2.91
CA PRO A 452 -20.58 -13.43 3.41
C PRO A 452 -20.51 -11.95 2.98
N GLU A 453 -19.32 -11.36 2.97
CA GLU A 453 -19.11 -9.93 2.69
C GLU A 453 -18.90 -9.62 1.20
N ARG A 454 -18.50 -10.61 0.38
CA ARG A 454 -18.07 -10.39 -1.02
C ARG A 454 -18.83 -11.22 -2.06
N GLY A 455 -19.74 -12.10 -1.64
CA GLY A 455 -20.48 -12.99 -2.53
C GLY A 455 -19.63 -14.16 -3.04
N TRP A 456 -19.93 -14.64 -4.25
CA TRP A 456 -19.21 -15.75 -4.87
C TRP A 456 -17.94 -15.25 -5.56
N LEU A 457 -16.82 -15.89 -5.25
CA LEU A 457 -15.51 -15.54 -5.80
C LEU A 457 -14.89 -16.73 -6.51
N GLU A 458 -14.48 -16.52 -7.76
CA GLU A 458 -13.75 -17.50 -8.56
C GLU A 458 -12.31 -17.66 -8.07
N LEU A 459 -11.89 -18.91 -7.90
CA LEU A 459 -10.56 -19.29 -7.39
C LEU A 459 -9.75 -20.16 -8.36
N GLY A 460 -10.29 -20.49 -9.53
CA GLY A 460 -9.54 -21.16 -10.60
C GLY A 460 -10.35 -22.22 -11.34
N GLY A 461 -9.66 -22.84 -12.31
CA GLY A 461 -10.23 -23.80 -13.24
C GLY A 461 -9.91 -25.25 -12.87
N ALA A 462 -10.79 -26.16 -13.26
CA ALA A 462 -10.61 -27.59 -13.12
C ALA A 462 -11.34 -28.35 -14.24
N GLY A 463 -10.89 -29.55 -14.54
CA GLY A 463 -11.55 -30.39 -15.53
C GLY A 463 -10.93 -31.77 -15.66
N VAL A 464 -11.38 -32.51 -16.68
CA VAL A 464 -10.77 -33.78 -17.07
C VAL A 464 -9.93 -33.53 -18.32
N PHE A 465 -8.66 -33.93 -18.36
CA PHE A 465 -7.86 -33.72 -19.57
C PHE A 465 -8.51 -34.39 -20.77
N ARG A 466 -8.49 -33.66 -21.88
CA ARG A 466 -8.90 -34.14 -23.18
C ARG A 466 -8.03 -35.30 -23.64
N GLU A 467 -8.61 -36.21 -24.42
CA GLU A 467 -7.84 -37.31 -25.01
C GLU A 467 -6.75 -36.79 -25.97
N GLU A 468 -6.98 -35.64 -26.61
CA GLU A 468 -5.97 -34.98 -27.45
C GLU A 468 -4.72 -34.55 -26.67
N VAL A 469 -4.84 -34.38 -25.34
CA VAL A 469 -3.70 -34.08 -24.45
C VAL A 469 -3.04 -35.36 -23.96
N THR A 470 -3.82 -36.36 -23.55
CA THR A 470 -3.28 -37.57 -22.90
C THR A 470 -2.73 -38.60 -23.90
N ASN A 471 -3.35 -38.73 -25.07
CA ASN A 471 -2.99 -39.76 -26.04
C ASN A 471 -1.55 -39.58 -26.60
N PRO A 472 -1.10 -38.37 -27.01
CA PRO A 472 0.25 -38.19 -27.55
C PRO A 472 1.36 -38.56 -26.56
N ILE A 473 1.14 -38.33 -25.26
CA ILE A 473 2.07 -38.65 -24.17
C ILE A 473 1.94 -40.09 -23.66
N GLY A 474 1.10 -40.93 -24.30
CA GLY A 474 0.94 -42.34 -23.96
C GLY A 474 0.02 -42.65 -22.79
N VAL A 475 -0.70 -41.65 -22.26
CA VAL A 475 -1.66 -41.83 -21.17
C VAL A 475 -3.02 -42.25 -21.73
N LYS A 476 -3.49 -43.42 -21.29
CA LYS A 476 -4.76 -44.04 -21.74
C LYS A 476 -5.89 -43.97 -20.71
N TYR A 477 -5.65 -43.28 -19.60
CA TYR A 477 -6.53 -43.27 -18.45
C TYR A 477 -7.03 -41.84 -18.19
N PRO A 478 -8.24 -41.68 -17.62
CA PRO A 478 -8.76 -40.35 -17.31
C PRO A 478 -7.86 -39.63 -16.31
N VAL A 479 -7.57 -38.36 -16.60
CA VAL A 479 -6.78 -37.47 -15.73
C VAL A 479 -7.67 -36.33 -15.27
N LEU A 480 -7.92 -36.26 -13.97
CA LEU A 480 -8.54 -35.12 -13.33
C LEU A 480 -7.48 -34.07 -13.08
N ALA A 481 -7.73 -32.80 -13.40
CA ALA A 481 -6.77 -31.72 -13.25
C ALA A 481 -7.44 -30.44 -12.69
N TRP A 482 -6.67 -29.63 -11.98
CA TRP A 482 -7.07 -28.28 -11.57
C TRP A 482 -5.88 -27.35 -11.46
N GLY A 483 -6.11 -26.06 -11.67
CA GLY A 483 -5.17 -24.98 -11.44
C GLY A 483 -5.86 -23.85 -10.68
N LEU A 484 -5.50 -23.70 -9.41
CA LEU A 484 -6.11 -22.75 -8.47
C LEU A 484 -5.17 -21.57 -8.23
N GLY A 485 -5.74 -20.37 -8.26
CA GLY A 485 -5.04 -19.14 -7.89
C GLY A 485 -4.89 -19.04 -6.37
N ILE A 486 -3.66 -19.10 -5.87
CA ILE A 486 -3.42 -19.10 -4.42
C ILE A 486 -3.53 -17.68 -3.84
N GLY A 487 -3.09 -16.67 -4.59
CA GLY A 487 -3.05 -15.27 -4.13
C GLY A 487 -4.40 -14.80 -3.60
N ARG A 488 -5.48 -14.99 -4.36
CA ARG A 488 -6.84 -14.57 -3.96
C ARG A 488 -7.31 -15.29 -2.70
N LEU A 489 -7.08 -16.60 -2.60
CA LEU A 489 -7.41 -17.38 -1.40
C LEU A 489 -6.61 -16.96 -0.17
N ALA A 490 -5.34 -16.56 -0.36
CA ALA A 490 -4.49 -16.03 0.69
C ALA A 490 -4.92 -14.64 1.15
N MET A 491 -5.23 -13.73 0.23
CA MET A 491 -5.76 -12.40 0.56
C MET A 491 -7.01 -12.53 1.43
N ILE A 492 -7.93 -13.40 1.03
CA ILE A 492 -9.16 -13.68 1.78
C ILE A 492 -8.84 -14.18 3.18
N SER A 493 -7.92 -15.13 3.30
CA SER A 493 -7.54 -15.72 4.59
C SER A 493 -6.83 -14.73 5.52
N LEU A 494 -6.19 -13.71 4.96
CA LEU A 494 -5.45 -12.67 5.69
C LEU A 494 -6.25 -11.36 5.87
N GLY A 495 -7.45 -11.26 5.29
CA GLY A 495 -8.27 -10.05 5.33
C GLY A 495 -7.72 -8.90 4.47
N LEU A 496 -6.98 -9.22 3.41
CA LEU A 496 -6.39 -8.24 2.50
C LEU A 496 -7.35 -7.89 1.34
N THR A 497 -7.21 -6.66 0.84
CA THR A 497 -7.96 -6.16 -0.32
C THR A 497 -7.09 -6.02 -1.56
N ASP A 498 -5.78 -5.91 -1.39
CA ASP A 498 -4.80 -5.78 -2.47
C ASP A 498 -3.85 -6.98 -2.48
N ILE A 499 -3.62 -7.56 -3.66
CA ILE A 499 -2.71 -8.71 -3.82
C ILE A 499 -1.26 -8.31 -3.59
N ARG A 500 -0.90 -7.04 -3.83
CA ARG A 500 0.47 -6.53 -3.67
C ARG A 500 0.92 -6.59 -2.21
N ASP A 501 0.00 -6.43 -1.27
CA ASP A 501 0.24 -6.56 0.17
C ASP A 501 0.80 -7.95 0.56
N LEU A 502 0.61 -8.98 -0.27
CA LEU A 502 1.20 -10.31 -0.04
C LEU A 502 2.70 -10.37 -0.32
N TYR A 503 3.21 -9.46 -1.16
CA TYR A 503 4.59 -9.47 -1.66
C TYR A 503 5.39 -8.26 -1.16
N GLU A 504 4.72 -7.22 -0.68
CA GLU A 504 5.35 -6.08 -0.03
C GLU A 504 5.92 -6.45 1.36
N SER A 505 7.08 -5.89 1.69
CA SER A 505 7.75 -6.12 2.98
C SER A 505 7.32 -5.11 4.05
N ASP A 506 6.02 -5.00 4.32
CA ASP A 506 5.51 -4.16 5.41
C ASP A 506 5.88 -4.77 6.77
N MET A 507 6.89 -4.19 7.41
CA MET A 507 7.41 -4.65 8.70
C MET A 507 6.40 -4.55 9.83
N ASP A 508 5.50 -3.57 9.82
CA ASP A 508 4.50 -3.40 10.87
C ASP A 508 3.38 -4.44 10.71
N TRP A 509 2.95 -4.70 9.48
CA TRP A 509 2.04 -5.81 9.19
C TRP A 509 2.65 -7.15 9.59
N LEU A 510 3.89 -7.44 9.19
CA LEU A 510 4.60 -8.68 9.55
C LEU A 510 4.74 -8.85 11.07
N ARG A 511 5.00 -7.75 11.80
CA ARG A 511 5.09 -7.73 13.27
C ARG A 511 3.74 -7.92 13.96
N LYS A 512 2.65 -7.38 13.43
CA LYS A 512 1.31 -7.49 14.03
C LYS A 512 0.52 -8.71 13.57
N ALA A 513 0.91 -9.34 12.45
CA ALA A 513 0.24 -10.51 11.91
C ALA A 513 0.20 -11.65 12.94
N ARG A 514 -1.01 -12.18 13.16
CA ARG A 514 -1.27 -13.25 14.13
C ARG A 514 -0.79 -14.61 13.61
N VAL A 515 -0.31 -15.43 14.52
CA VAL A 515 -0.05 -16.85 14.25
C VAL A 515 -1.35 -17.63 14.45
N PHE A 516 -1.66 -18.48 13.48
CA PHE A 516 -2.88 -19.27 13.24
C PHE A 516 -2.49 -20.62 12.66
#